data_AF-A0A524M677-F1
#
_entry.id   AF-A0A524M677-F1
#
_cell.length_a   1.000
_cell.length_b   1.000
_cell.length_c   1.000
_cell.angle_alpha   90.00
_cell.angle_beta   90.00
_cell.angle_gamma   90.00
#
_symmetry.space_group_name_H-M   'P 1'
#
loop_
_entity.id
_entity.type
_entity.pdbx_description
1 polymer ?
#
loop_
_entity_poly.entity_id
_entity_poly.type
_entity_poly.pdbx_seq_one_letter_code
_entity_poly.pdbx_strand_id
1 'polypeptide(L)'
;MIPTVSYHPGIHGLHRVCPESGLAFLACALLAVLGAGSLAIKSGILVLVFALAIWSEGSVRAWCRSLRFVAIFSVLLFLAQILAIREGTSFFRFGVPITSGGVLAGINMALRFLVVLSASFLFVLTTDPD
;
A
#
# COMPACT_ATOMS: atom_id res chain seq x y z
N MET A 1 -15.83 19.31 2.86
CA MET A 1 -14.45 19.62 3.27
C MET A 1 -13.56 18.52 2.75
N ILE A 2 -12.85 18.79 1.64
CA ILE A 2 -11.87 17.86 1.07
C ILE A 2 -10.66 17.92 2.00
N PRO A 3 -10.22 16.81 2.62
CA PRO A 3 -9.02 16.84 3.45
C PRO A 3 -7.83 17.13 2.52
N THR A 4 -7.30 18.34 2.59
CA THR A 4 -6.03 18.71 1.97
C THR A 4 -4.93 18.00 2.73
N VAL A 5 -4.19 17.15 2.03
CA VAL A 5 -2.97 16.51 2.56
C VAL A 5 -1.91 17.62 2.61
N SER A 6 -1.82 18.30 3.74
CA SER A 6 -0.79 19.32 4.00
C SER A 6 0.34 18.70 4.82
N TYR A 7 1.57 18.97 4.39
CA TYR A 7 2.80 18.64 5.09
C TYR A 7 2.68 19.01 6.59
N HIS A 8 2.97 18.05 7.45
CA HIS A 8 3.07 18.28 8.89
C HIS A 8 4.56 18.27 9.24
N PRO A 9 5.15 19.41 9.64
CA PRO A 9 6.56 19.45 10.00
C PRO A 9 6.80 18.59 11.26
N GLY A 10 7.32 17.39 11.05
CA GLY A 10 7.75 16.48 12.10
C GLY A 10 9.19 16.76 12.52
N ILE A 11 9.44 16.78 13.82
CA ILE A 11 10.77 17.09 14.40
C ILE A 11 11.71 15.87 14.42
N HIS A 12 11.21 14.68 14.03
CA HIS A 12 11.90 13.38 14.17
C HIS A 12 11.75 12.52 12.91
N GLY A 13 12.70 11.61 12.71
CA GLY A 13 12.58 10.53 11.73
C GLY A 13 13.01 10.89 10.30
N LEU A 14 12.20 10.45 9.32
CA LEU A 14 12.45 10.62 7.89
C LEU A 14 12.43 12.10 7.45
N HIS A 15 11.82 13.00 8.24
CA HIS A 15 11.87 14.45 8.03
C HIS A 15 13.28 15.04 8.09
N ARG A 16 14.25 14.33 8.68
CA ARG A 16 15.68 14.73 8.69
C ARG A 16 16.47 14.17 7.51
N VAL A 17 15.93 13.18 6.81
CA VAL A 17 16.62 12.53 5.71
C VAL A 17 16.33 13.33 4.44
N CYS A 18 17.36 13.61 3.65
CA CYS A 18 17.21 14.39 2.42
C CYS A 18 16.04 13.86 1.56
N PRO A 19 15.25 14.74 0.93
CA PRO A 19 14.13 14.37 0.04
C PRO A 19 14.48 13.26 -0.96
N GLU A 20 15.72 13.28 -1.46
CA GLU A 20 16.28 12.31 -2.40
C GLU A 20 16.24 10.87 -1.89
N SER A 21 16.44 10.63 -0.59
CA SER A 21 16.39 9.28 0.00
C SER A 21 14.97 8.77 0.13
N GLY A 22 14.00 9.65 0.41
CA GLY A 22 12.58 9.30 0.38
C GLY A 22 12.14 8.90 -1.03
N LEU A 23 12.62 9.63 -2.04
CA LEU A 23 12.33 9.35 -3.45
C LEU A 23 13.02 8.05 -3.92
N ALA A 24 14.29 7.83 -3.54
CA ALA A 24 15.00 6.58 -3.81
C ALA A 24 14.33 5.38 -3.13
N PHE A 25 13.86 5.53 -1.88
CA PHE A 25 13.10 4.50 -1.18
C PHE A 25 11.79 4.19 -1.90
N LEU A 26 11.03 5.22 -2.29
CA LEU A 26 9.80 5.06 -3.06
C LEU A 26 10.06 4.32 -4.38
N ALA A 27 11.07 4.75 -5.13
CA ALA A 27 11.45 4.11 -6.39
C ALA A 27 11.82 2.63 -6.19
N CYS A 28 12.64 2.32 -5.19
CA CYS A 28 13.00 0.95 -4.83
C CYS A 28 11.78 0.12 -4.41
N ALA A 29 10.89 0.66 -3.58
CA ALA A 29 9.68 -0.02 -3.14
C ALA A 29 8.75 -0.31 -4.33
N LEU A 30 8.59 0.64 -5.25
CA LEU A 30 7.81 0.46 -6.48
C LEU A 30 8.43 -0.64 -7.36
N LEU A 31 9.73 -0.56 -7.66
CA LEU A 31 10.43 -1.56 -8.47
C LEU A 31 10.33 -2.96 -7.85
N ALA A 32 10.50 -3.07 -6.53
CA ALA A 32 10.40 -4.33 -5.83
C ALA A 32 8.97 -4.89 -5.87
N VAL A 33 7.92 -4.07 -5.66
CA VAL A 33 6.52 -4.52 -5.72
C VAL A 33 6.06 -4.86 -7.14
N LEU A 34 6.55 -4.12 -8.13
CA LEU A 34 6.22 -4.33 -9.55
C LEU A 34 6.96 -5.54 -10.14
N GLY A 35 8.23 -5.70 -9.78
CA GLY A 35 9.09 -6.78 -10.28
C GLY A 35 8.92 -8.10 -9.52
N ALA A 36 8.60 -8.07 -8.23
CA ALA A 36 8.45 -9.28 -7.44
C ALA A 36 7.06 -9.91 -7.59
N GLY A 37 7.03 -11.16 -8.07
CA GLY A 37 5.83 -12.01 -8.02
C GLY A 37 5.50 -12.52 -6.61
N SER A 38 6.44 -12.45 -5.67
CA SER A 38 6.30 -13.02 -4.33
C SER A 38 5.43 -12.17 -3.40
N LEU A 39 4.42 -12.82 -2.80
CA LEU A 39 3.57 -12.22 -1.77
C LEU A 39 4.36 -11.80 -0.52
N ALA A 40 5.41 -12.56 -0.17
CA ALA A 40 6.23 -12.28 1.01
C ALA A 40 7.02 -10.97 0.88
N ILE A 41 7.49 -10.65 -0.33
CA ILE A 41 8.20 -9.39 -0.58
C ILE A 41 7.24 -8.21 -0.43
N LYS A 42 6.03 -8.34 -0.97
CA LYS A 42 5.00 -7.29 -0.90
C LYS A 42 4.54 -7.03 0.53
N SER A 43 4.29 -8.08 1.31
CA SER A 43 3.94 -7.92 2.73
C SER A 43 5.10 -7.37 3.55
N GLY A 44 6.34 -7.80 3.27
CA GLY A 44 7.54 -7.27 3.93
C GLY A 44 7.73 -5.77 3.69
N ILE A 45 7.59 -5.32 2.44
CA ILE A 45 7.66 -3.89 2.10
C ILE A 45 6.52 -3.13 2.77
N LEU A 46 5.30 -3.70 2.81
CA LEU A 46 4.18 -3.05 3.48
C LEU A 46 4.44 -2.81 4.97
N VAL A 47 4.97 -3.83 5.66
CA VAL A 47 5.35 -3.73 7.07
C VAL A 47 6.44 -2.69 7.26
N LEU A 48 7.43 -2.66 6.37
CA LEU A 48 8.51 -1.66 6.40
C LEU A 48 7.97 -0.24 6.24
N VAL A 49 7.08 0.00 5.27
CA VAL A 49 6.43 1.31 5.06
C VAL A 49 5.63 1.71 6.29
N PHE A 50 4.89 0.78 6.90
CA PHE A 50 4.17 1.04 8.15
C PHE A 50 5.10 1.39 9.30
N ALA A 51 6.22 0.66 9.47
CA ALA A 51 7.19 0.94 10.51
C ALA A 51 7.81 2.33 10.34
N LEU A 52 8.16 2.71 9.11
CA LEU A 52 8.68 4.04 8.78
C LEU A 52 7.62 5.14 9.01
N ALA A 53 6.36 4.88 8.66
CA ALA A 53 5.26 5.83 8.90
C ALA A 53 5.07 6.09 10.40
N ILE A 54 5.06 5.04 11.22
CA ILE A 54 4.94 5.15 12.68
C ILE A 54 6.15 5.88 13.26
N TRP A 55 7.34 5.62 12.73
CA TRP A 55 8.56 6.31 13.15
C TRP A 55 8.57 7.79 12.78
N SER A 56 7.94 8.18 11.67
CA SER A 56 7.91 9.57 11.18
C SER A 56 6.78 10.40 11.79
N GLU A 57 5.54 9.90 11.82
CA GLU A 57 4.39 10.65 12.34
C GLU A 57 4.16 10.45 13.86
N GLY A 58 4.74 9.43 14.47
CA GLY A 58 4.53 9.10 15.88
C GLY A 58 3.11 8.63 16.25
N SER A 59 2.16 8.65 15.31
CA SER A 59 0.75 8.30 15.54
C SER A 59 0.23 7.28 14.53
N VAL A 60 0.18 6.01 14.96
CA VAL A 60 -0.41 4.90 14.19
C VAL A 60 -1.86 5.18 13.77
N ARG A 61 -2.59 5.95 14.59
CA ARG A 61 -4.02 6.22 14.40
C ARG A 61 -4.27 7.24 13.28
N ALA A 62 -3.40 8.24 13.15
CA ALA A 62 -3.47 9.22 12.07
C ALA A 62 -3.19 8.54 10.72
N TRP A 63 -2.10 7.78 10.67
CA TRP A 63 -1.71 6.99 9.51
C TRP A 63 -2.81 6.01 9.04
N CYS A 64 -3.37 5.22 9.96
CA CYS A 64 -4.43 4.27 9.65
C CYS A 64 -5.72 4.96 9.17
N ARG A 65 -5.99 6.18 9.65
CA ARG A 65 -7.13 6.99 9.18
C ARG A 65 -6.91 7.50 7.75
N SER A 66 -5.70 7.94 7.41
CA SER A 66 -5.33 8.34 6.05
C SER A 66 -5.40 7.16 5.07
N LEU A 67 -4.95 5.98 5.50
CA LEU A 67 -5.00 4.75 4.69
C LEU A 67 -6.38 4.09 4.64
N ARG A 68 -7.37 4.51 5.45
CA ARG A 68 -8.70 3.88 5.46
C ARG A 68 -9.34 3.86 4.08
N PHE A 69 -9.23 4.95 3.33
CA PHE A 69 -9.77 5.03 1.97
C PHE A 69 -9.05 4.06 1.03
N VAL A 70 -7.72 4.01 1.12
CA VAL A 70 -6.88 3.08 0.35
C VAL A 70 -7.23 1.63 0.66
N ALA A 71 -7.40 1.30 1.94
CA ALA A 71 -7.75 -0.04 2.39
C ALA A 71 -9.14 -0.48 1.88
N ILE A 72 -10.15 0.41 1.95
CA ILE A 72 -11.49 0.14 1.42
C ILE A 72 -11.41 -0.12 -0.09
N PHE A 73 -10.68 0.72 -0.83
CA PHE A 73 -10.54 0.56 -2.27
C PHE A 73 -9.75 -0.69 -2.65
N SER A 74 -8.71 -1.02 -1.88
CA SER A 74 -7.93 -2.26 -2.04
C SER A 74 -8.80 -3.51 -1.85
N VAL A 75 -9.70 -3.52 -0.86
CA VAL A 75 -10.69 -4.60 -0.66
C VAL A 75 -11.69 -4.66 -1.82
N LEU A 76 -12.13 -3.52 -2.33
CA LEU A 76 -13.02 -3.49 -3.49
C LEU A 76 -12.35 -4.04 -4.75
N LEU A 77 -11.09 -3.68 -5.00
CA LEU A 77 -10.28 -4.24 -6.09
C LEU A 77 -10.05 -5.74 -5.90
N PHE A 78 -9.78 -6.19 -4.67
CA PHE A 78 -9.66 -7.61 -4.34
C PHE A 78 -10.91 -8.39 -4.74
N LEU A 79 -12.09 -7.91 -4.33
CA LEU A 79 -13.38 -8.51 -4.67
C LEU A 79 -13.63 -8.52 -6.18
N ALA A 80 -13.36 -7.41 -6.86
CA ALA A 80 -13.47 -7.32 -8.31
C ALA A 80 -12.57 -8.37 -9.00
N GLN A 81 -11.35 -8.55 -8.51
CA GLN A 81 -10.39 -9.48 -9.09
C GLN A 81 -10.78 -10.95 -8.88
N ILE A 82 -11.31 -11.29 -7.70
CA ILE A 82 -11.85 -12.63 -7.42
C ILE A 82 -13.00 -12.96 -8.38
N LEU A 83 -13.86 -11.98 -8.68
CA LEU A 83 -15.03 -12.19 -9.55
C LEU A 83 -14.65 -12.21 -11.04
N ALA A 84 -13.60 -11.47 -11.42
CA ALA A 84 -13.15 -11.35 -12.80
C ALA A 84 -12.27 -12.52 -13.25
N ILE A 85 -11.33 -12.96 -12.40
CA ILE A 85 -10.37 -14.02 -12.75
C ILE A 85 -10.95 -15.38 -12.39
N ARG A 86 -11.13 -16.23 -13.40
CA ARG A 86 -11.72 -17.56 -13.28
C ARG A 86 -10.72 -18.68 -13.53
N GLU A 87 -9.47 -18.46 -13.16
CA GLU A 87 -8.39 -19.41 -13.36
C GLU A 87 -8.15 -20.26 -12.11
N GLY A 88 -7.83 -21.54 -12.30
CA GLY A 88 -7.52 -22.48 -11.22
C GLY A 88 -8.73 -23.27 -10.69
N THR A 89 -8.53 -23.91 -9.54
CA THR A 89 -9.53 -24.76 -8.88
C THR A 89 -10.63 -23.90 -8.25
N SER A 90 -11.91 -24.23 -8.52
CA SER A 90 -13.04 -23.55 -7.88
C SER A 90 -13.24 -24.08 -6.47
N PHE A 91 -13.09 -23.22 -5.46
CA PHE A 91 -13.32 -23.60 -4.06
C PHE A 91 -14.79 -23.54 -3.67
N PHE A 92 -15.53 -22.54 -4.17
CA PHE A 92 -16.94 -22.31 -3.82
C PHE A 92 -17.70 -21.76 -5.03
N ARG A 93 -18.96 -22.19 -5.22
CA ARG A 93 -19.85 -21.67 -6.27
C ARG A 93 -21.10 -21.08 -5.62
N PHE A 94 -21.09 -19.77 -5.36
CA PHE A 94 -22.27 -19.01 -4.93
C PHE A 94 -22.57 -17.97 -6.03
N GLY A 95 -23.20 -18.41 -7.12
CA GLY A 95 -23.49 -17.59 -8.32
C GLY A 95 -22.28 -17.38 -9.25
N VAL A 96 -21.13 -16.95 -8.70
CA VAL A 96 -19.85 -16.82 -9.42
C VAL A 96 -18.82 -17.75 -8.78
N PRO A 97 -18.06 -18.56 -9.55
CA PRO A 97 -17.05 -19.45 -8.98
C PRO A 97 -15.90 -18.64 -8.39
N ILE A 98 -15.64 -18.79 -7.10
CA ILE A 98 -14.42 -18.27 -6.45
C ILE A 98 -13.30 -19.27 -6.74
N THR A 99 -12.33 -18.86 -7.54
CA THR A 99 -11.20 -19.71 -7.94
C THR A 99 -9.93 -19.39 -7.16
N SER A 100 -9.05 -20.39 -7.02
CA SER A 100 -7.74 -20.22 -6.39
C SER A 100 -6.89 -19.15 -7.09
N GLY A 101 -6.94 -19.08 -8.42
CA GLY A 101 -6.26 -18.05 -9.20
C GLY A 101 -6.84 -16.66 -8.96
N GLY A 102 -8.16 -16.51 -8.88
CA GLY A 102 -8.81 -15.24 -8.59
C GLY A 102 -8.49 -14.70 -7.20
N VAL A 103 -8.43 -15.57 -6.19
CA VAL A 103 -8.01 -15.20 -4.84
C VAL A 103 -6.54 -14.78 -4.82
N LEU A 104 -5.63 -15.57 -5.41
CA LEU A 104 -4.20 -15.26 -5.42
C LEU A 104 -3.91 -13.96 -6.17
N ALA A 105 -4.49 -13.79 -7.36
CA ALA A 105 -4.35 -12.59 -8.16
C ALA A 105 -4.96 -11.36 -7.47
N GLY A 106 -6.10 -11.54 -6.82
CA GLY A 106 -6.73 -10.51 -6.02
C GLY A 106 -5.83 -10.05 -4.87
N ILE A 107 -5.33 -10.98 -4.03
CA ILE A 107 -4.45 -10.63 -2.92
C ILE A 107 -3.22 -9.90 -3.46
N ASN A 108 -2.63 -10.42 -4.53
CA ASN A 108 -1.44 -9.84 -5.14
C ASN A 108 -1.68 -8.39 -5.60
N MET A 109 -2.82 -8.12 -6.25
CA MET A 109 -3.16 -6.79 -6.73
C MET A 109 -3.54 -5.83 -5.61
N ALA A 110 -4.33 -6.30 -4.65
CA ALA A 110 -4.73 -5.52 -3.47
C ALA A 110 -3.51 -5.09 -2.65
N LEU A 111 -2.58 -6.03 -2.42
CA LEU A 111 -1.35 -5.78 -1.67
C LEU A 111 -0.42 -4.83 -2.43
N ARG A 112 -0.28 -5.01 -3.75
CA ARG A 112 0.45 -4.07 -4.61
C ARG A 112 -0.10 -2.65 -4.52
N PHE A 113 -1.42 -2.49 -4.66
CA PHE A 113 -2.06 -1.19 -4.58
C PHE A 113 -1.85 -0.53 -3.21
N LEU A 114 -1.98 -1.32 -2.15
CA LEU A 114 -1.83 -0.84 -0.78
C LEU A 114 -0.40 -0.39 -0.49
N VAL A 115 0.62 -1.15 -0.93
CA VAL A 115 2.02 -0.76 -0.79
C VAL A 115 2.32 0.52 -1.56
N VAL A 116 1.91 0.59 -2.83
CA VAL A 116 2.17 1.74 -3.71
C VAL A 116 1.62 3.01 -3.08
N LEU A 117 0.32 3.01 -2.72
CA LEU A 117 -0.29 4.20 -2.13
C LEU A 117 0.27 4.52 -0.75
N SER A 118 0.54 3.53 0.10
CA SER A 118 1.14 3.78 1.41
C SER A 118 2.54 4.40 1.29
N ALA A 119 3.37 3.92 0.35
CA ALA A 119 4.69 4.49 0.12
C ALA A 119 4.59 5.91 -0.45
N SER A 120 3.66 6.17 -1.38
CA SER A 120 3.41 7.51 -1.90
C SER A 120 2.91 8.48 -0.84
N PHE A 121 1.98 8.06 0.03
CA PHE A 121 1.52 8.88 1.15
C PHE A 121 2.66 9.22 2.10
N LEU A 122 3.49 8.22 2.43
CA LEU A 122 4.65 8.42 3.30
C LEU A 122 5.59 9.45 2.70
N PHE A 123 5.91 9.34 1.41
CA PHE A 123 6.75 10.31 0.71
C PHE A 123 6.19 11.75 0.77
N VAL A 124 4.91 11.92 0.43
CA VAL A 124 4.24 13.24 0.46
C VAL A 124 4.20 13.83 1.87
N LEU A 125 4.07 13.00 2.90
CA LEU A 125 4.06 13.47 4.29
C LEU A 125 5.45 13.85 4.79
N THR A 126 6.50 13.17 4.32
CA THR A 126 7.87 13.38 4.79
C THR A 126 8.67 14.40 3.99
N THR A 127 8.25 14.72 2.76
CA THR A 127 8.98 15.59 1.85
C THR A 127 8.28 16.93 1.70
N ASP A 128 9.00 17.99 2.08
CA ASP A 128 8.59 19.39 1.87
C ASP A 128 8.58 19.69 0.36
N PRO A 129 7.54 20.33 -0.20
CA PRO A 129 7.47 20.66 -1.63
C PRO A 129 8.39 21.82 -2.07
N ASP A 130 9.10 22.48 -1.15
CA ASP A 130 9.93 23.68 -1.40
C ASP A 130 11.42 23.37 -1.65
#